data_AF-A0A970H2Y0-F1
#
_entry.id   AF-A0A970H2Y0-F1
#
_cell.length_a   1.000
_cell.length_b   1.000
_cell.length_c   1.000
_cell.angle_alpha   90.00
_cell.angle_beta   90.00
_cell.angle_gamma   90.00
#
_symmetry.space_group_name_H-M   'P 1'
#
loop_
_entity.id
_entity.type
_entity.pdbx_description
1 polymer ?
#
loop_
_entity_poly.entity_id
_entity_poly.type
_entity_poly.pdbx_seq_one_letter_code
_entity_poly.pdbx_strand_id
1 'polypeptide(L)'
;MAKNKMFVVEARRLLPLLFLLVLLVSLSVYDSFRASPTVAPEEAAKSIEVSFTTADKGERKDTPTFRLAVDGESWAEIAEEWNVALPAYPFQPQHEVALFALHAEVKDVQARREGEGQLEVQVRVNPKRDYYQVVTLPAMDVTLAEGTVTWKFVDKKDNLIDQFVVENTQETAAVEEIPEK
;
A
#
# COMPACT_ATOMS: atom_id res chain seq x y z
N MET A 1 -46.34 -87.07 -16.70
CA MET A 1 -44.93 -86.67 -16.89
C MET A 1 -44.90 -85.32 -17.60
N ALA A 2 -44.54 -84.22 -16.93
CA ALA A 2 -44.23 -82.90 -17.56
C ALA A 2 -43.80 -81.80 -16.54
N LYS A 3 -43.89 -82.02 -15.22
CA LYS A 3 -43.70 -80.94 -14.23
C LYS A 3 -42.25 -80.68 -13.80
N ASN A 4 -41.35 -81.67 -13.87
CA ASN A 4 -39.98 -81.52 -13.36
C ASN A 4 -39.01 -80.82 -14.34
N LYS A 5 -39.37 -80.67 -15.62
CA LYS A 5 -38.49 -80.05 -16.62
C LYS A 5 -38.59 -78.51 -16.66
N MET A 6 -39.72 -77.91 -16.25
CA MET A 6 -39.84 -76.44 -16.17
C MET A 6 -39.00 -75.85 -15.02
N PHE A 7 -39.00 -76.48 -13.84
CA PHE A 7 -38.26 -75.99 -12.67
C PHE A 7 -36.75 -75.89 -12.88
N VAL A 8 -36.15 -76.82 -13.62
CA VAL A 8 -34.70 -76.84 -13.87
C VAL A 8 -34.28 -75.72 -14.84
N VAL A 9 -35.17 -75.32 -15.77
CA VAL A 9 -34.90 -74.25 -16.73
C VAL A 9 -35.02 -72.87 -16.08
N GLU A 10 -35.99 -72.69 -15.17
CA GLU A 10 -36.13 -71.44 -14.40
C GLU A 10 -35.01 -71.26 -13.37
N ALA A 11 -34.60 -72.32 -12.67
CA ALA A 11 -33.50 -72.25 -11.70
C ALA A 11 -32.17 -71.83 -12.35
N ARG A 12 -31.90 -72.25 -13.59
CA ARG A 12 -30.71 -71.83 -14.35
C ARG A 12 -30.76 -70.35 -14.76
N ARG A 13 -31.97 -69.79 -14.96
CA ARG A 13 -32.17 -68.36 -15.25
C ARG A 13 -32.12 -67.48 -13.98
N LEU A 14 -32.38 -68.06 -12.81
CA LEU A 14 -32.28 -67.38 -11.50
C LEU A 14 -30.85 -67.29 -10.97
N LEU A 15 -29.96 -68.19 -11.38
CA LEU A 15 -28.54 -68.18 -10.99
C LEU A 15 -27.82 -66.83 -11.24
N PRO A 16 -27.91 -66.19 -12.42
CA PRO A 16 -27.29 -64.89 -12.64
C PRO A 16 -27.92 -63.77 -11.80
N LEU A 17 -29.23 -63.83 -11.52
CA LEU A 17 -29.91 -62.85 -10.67
C LEU A 17 -29.48 -62.98 -9.20
N LEU A 18 -29.33 -64.22 -8.70
CA LEU A 18 -28.82 -64.48 -7.37
C LEU A 18 -27.35 -64.04 -7.23
N PHE A 19 -26.54 -64.30 -8.26
CA PHE A 19 -25.15 -63.82 -8.28
C PHE A 19 -25.10 -62.29 -8.24
N LEU A 20 -25.95 -61.61 -9.02
CA LEU A 20 -26.03 -60.16 -9.04
C LEU A 20 -26.53 -59.61 -7.70
N LEU A 21 -27.50 -60.27 -7.06
CA LEU A 21 -28.00 -59.91 -5.74
C LEU A 21 -26.89 -60.02 -4.68
N VAL A 22 -26.14 -61.12 -4.68
CA VAL A 22 -25.00 -61.30 -3.78
C VAL A 22 -23.96 -60.20 -4.00
N LEU A 23 -23.65 -59.88 -5.27
CA LEU A 23 -22.70 -58.84 -5.61
C LEU A 23 -23.17 -57.45 -5.14
N LEU A 24 -24.48 -57.17 -5.26
CA LEU A 24 -25.08 -55.93 -4.78
C LEU A 24 -25.04 -55.81 -3.25
N VAL A 25 -25.35 -56.90 -2.54
CA VAL A 25 -25.30 -56.93 -1.08
C VAL A 25 -23.86 -56.78 -0.58
N SER A 26 -22.90 -57.48 -1.19
CA SER A 26 -21.48 -57.32 -0.86
C SER A 26 -20.97 -55.90 -1.10
N LEU A 27 -21.39 -55.25 -2.19
CA LEU A 27 -21.02 -53.86 -2.47
C LEU A 27 -21.65 -52.89 -1.46
N SER A 28 -22.92 -53.11 -1.09
CA SER A 28 -23.61 -52.30 -0.07
C SER A 28 -22.95 -52.42 1.31
N VAL A 29 -22.55 -53.63 1.71
CA VAL A 29 -21.81 -53.84 2.97
C VAL A 29 -20.42 -53.19 2.89
N TYR A 30 -19.73 -53.34 1.76
CA TYR A 30 -18.42 -52.70 1.55
C TYR A 30 -18.49 -51.17 1.64
N ASP A 31 -19.52 -50.57 1.04
CA ASP A 31 -19.76 -49.13 1.08
C ASP A 31 -20.12 -48.67 2.50
N SER A 32 -20.93 -49.44 3.23
CA SER A 32 -21.24 -49.16 4.64
C SER A 32 -20.02 -49.20 5.56
N PHE A 33 -19.01 -50.03 5.28
CA PHE A 33 -17.76 -50.07 6.06
C PHE A 33 -16.79 -48.95 5.67
N ARG A 34 -16.92 -48.37 4.47
CA ARG A 34 -16.07 -47.29 3.96
C ARG A 34 -16.67 -45.90 4.03
N ALA A 35 -17.95 -45.79 4.36
CA ALA A 35 -18.56 -44.58 4.86
C ALA A 35 -17.92 -44.24 6.22
N SER A 36 -16.71 -43.66 6.18
CA SER A 36 -16.21 -42.88 7.31
C SER A 36 -17.31 -41.89 7.69
N PRO A 37 -17.64 -41.75 8.98
CA PRO A 37 -18.59 -40.74 9.39
C PRO A 37 -18.06 -39.42 8.84
N THR A 38 -18.82 -38.76 7.97
CA THR A 38 -18.57 -37.39 7.61
C THR A 38 -18.68 -36.60 8.90
N VAL A 39 -17.54 -36.40 9.56
CA VAL A 39 -17.43 -35.47 10.69
C VAL A 39 -17.76 -34.12 10.08
N ALA A 40 -18.97 -33.64 10.36
CA ALA A 40 -19.33 -32.26 10.03
C ALA A 40 -18.19 -31.37 10.58
N PRO A 41 -17.69 -30.39 9.80
CA PRO A 41 -16.64 -29.52 10.29
C PRO A 41 -17.11 -28.95 11.62
N GLU A 42 -16.30 -29.20 12.64
CA GLU A 42 -16.47 -28.76 14.02
C GLU A 42 -17.02 -27.34 14.01
N GLU A 43 -18.16 -27.15 14.71
CA GLU A 43 -18.90 -25.90 14.81
C GLU A 43 -17.93 -24.72 14.73
N ALA A 44 -18.09 -23.89 13.68
CA ALA A 44 -17.38 -22.62 13.55
C ALA A 44 -17.25 -21.99 14.93
N ALA A 45 -16.01 -21.91 15.43
CA ALA A 45 -15.70 -21.49 16.79
C ALA A 45 -16.61 -20.31 17.14
N LYS A 46 -17.50 -20.51 18.14
CA LYS A 46 -18.47 -19.49 18.57
C LYS A 46 -17.73 -18.16 18.69
N SER A 47 -18.01 -17.23 17.78
CA SER A 47 -17.44 -15.90 17.84
C SER A 47 -17.80 -15.31 19.20
N ILE A 48 -16.78 -15.06 20.03
CA ILE A 48 -16.99 -14.44 21.34
C ILE A 48 -17.49 -13.03 21.05
N GLU A 49 -18.76 -12.78 21.31
CA GLU A 49 -19.37 -11.47 21.12
C GLU A 49 -18.91 -10.54 22.25
N VAL A 50 -18.01 -9.62 21.91
CA VAL A 50 -17.48 -8.62 22.85
C VAL A 50 -18.33 -7.36 22.73
N SER A 51 -19.05 -7.00 23.79
CA SER A 51 -19.74 -5.72 23.87
C SER A 51 -18.75 -4.60 24.22
N PHE A 52 -18.84 -3.48 23.51
CA PHE A 52 -18.05 -2.29 23.78
C PHE A 52 -18.94 -1.06 23.83
N THR A 53 -18.53 -0.08 24.64
CA THR A 53 -19.14 1.24 24.69
C THR A 53 -18.09 2.25 24.26
N THR A 54 -18.38 3.00 23.19
CA THR A 54 -17.50 4.07 22.74
C THR A 54 -17.50 5.20 23.77
N ALA A 55 -16.39 5.37 24.49
CA ALA A 55 -16.23 6.40 25.51
C ALA A 55 -16.19 7.81 24.92
N ASP A 56 -15.61 7.96 23.72
CA ASP A 56 -15.51 9.23 23.00
C ASP A 56 -15.25 8.98 21.51
N LYS A 57 -15.59 9.95 20.67
CA LYS A 57 -15.28 9.96 19.23
C LYS A 57 -14.99 11.38 18.76
N GLY A 58 -13.83 11.57 18.14
CA GLY A 58 -13.43 12.84 17.55
C GLY A 58 -12.53 12.68 16.32
N GLU A 59 -12.26 13.81 15.66
CA GLU A 59 -11.28 13.90 14.58
C GLU A 59 -10.05 14.67 15.06
N ARG A 60 -8.86 14.12 14.83
CA ARG A 60 -7.61 14.85 15.04
C ARG A 60 -7.34 15.73 13.82
N LYS A 61 -7.13 17.03 14.06
CA LYS A 61 -6.51 17.91 13.08
C LYS A 61 -5.01 17.70 13.20
N ASP A 62 -4.47 16.81 12.39
CA ASP A 62 -3.02 16.68 12.29
C ASP A 62 -2.50 17.85 11.45
N THR A 63 -1.47 18.54 11.96
CA THR A 63 -0.89 19.70 11.27
C THR A 63 -0.10 19.21 10.05
N PRO A 64 -0.36 19.77 8.85
CA PRO A 64 0.47 19.48 7.68
C PRO A 64 1.94 19.68 7.96
N THR A 65 2.78 18.73 7.53
CA THR A 65 4.24 18.81 7.67
C THR A 65 4.87 18.62 6.31
N PHE A 66 5.89 19.43 6.00
CA PHE A 66 6.52 19.45 4.68
C PHE A 66 8.04 19.30 4.80
N ARG A 67 8.63 18.55 3.88
CA ARG A 67 10.09 18.39 3.74
C ARG A 67 10.48 18.38 2.27
N LEU A 68 11.67 18.87 1.98
CA LEU A 68 12.25 18.87 0.64
C LEU A 68 13.44 17.91 0.64
N ALA A 69 13.52 17.05 -0.37
CA ALA A 69 14.70 16.27 -0.68
C ALA A 69 15.35 16.84 -1.93
N VAL A 70 16.57 17.35 -1.76
CA VAL A 70 17.41 17.90 -2.84
C VAL A 70 18.50 16.93 -3.29
N ASP A 71 18.73 15.86 -2.54
CA ASP A 71 19.70 14.81 -2.83
C ASP A 71 19.11 13.41 -2.54
N GLY A 72 19.84 12.37 -2.94
CA GLY A 72 19.42 10.98 -2.77
C GLY A 72 19.43 10.50 -1.31
N GLU A 73 20.23 11.14 -0.45
CA GLU A 73 20.31 10.82 0.98
C GLU A 73 19.06 11.31 1.69
N SER A 74 18.73 12.60 1.53
CA SER A 74 17.51 13.24 2.02
C SER A 74 16.25 12.51 1.54
N TRP A 75 16.24 12.05 0.29
CA TRP A 75 15.13 11.27 -0.27
C TRP A 75 14.88 9.96 0.50
N ALA A 76 15.95 9.25 0.86
CA ALA A 76 15.86 8.01 1.63
C ALA A 76 15.59 8.28 3.12
N GLU A 77 16.26 9.27 3.71
CA GLU A 77 16.16 9.64 5.11
C GLU A 77 14.75 10.08 5.47
N ILE A 78 14.14 10.99 4.69
CA ILE A 78 12.76 11.46 4.95
C ILE A 78 11.76 10.30 4.86
N ALA A 79 11.96 9.38 3.92
CA ALA A 79 11.11 8.21 3.77
C ALA A 79 11.24 7.25 4.95
N GLU A 80 12.45 7.04 5.47
CA GLU A 80 12.70 6.23 6.67
C GLU A 80 12.12 6.89 7.91
N GLU A 81 12.38 8.20 8.12
CA GLU A 81 11.88 8.98 9.26
C GLU A 81 10.35 8.93 9.32
N TRP A 82 9.69 9.09 8.17
CA TRP A 82 8.23 9.11 8.09
C TRP A 82 7.61 7.72 7.90
N ASN A 83 8.44 6.68 7.85
CA ASN A 83 8.02 5.29 7.61
C ASN A 83 7.12 5.16 6.37
N VAL A 84 7.50 5.85 5.28
CA VAL A 84 6.78 5.86 4.01
C VAL A 84 7.46 4.94 3.01
N ALA A 85 6.69 4.04 2.40
CA ALA A 85 7.17 3.23 1.30
C ALA A 85 7.29 4.08 0.02
N LEU A 86 8.51 4.29 -0.44
CA LEU A 86 8.79 4.97 -1.69
C LEU A 86 8.46 4.08 -2.90
N PRO A 87 7.96 4.65 -4.01
CA PRO A 87 7.78 3.90 -5.25
C PRO A 87 9.14 3.44 -5.79
N ALA A 88 9.13 2.41 -6.65
CA ALA A 88 10.30 2.00 -7.45
C ALA A 88 10.56 3.04 -8.56
N TYR A 89 10.82 4.29 -8.15
CA TYR A 89 11.04 5.44 -9.00
C TYR A 89 12.52 5.86 -8.93
N PRO A 90 13.21 6.01 -10.07
CA PRO A 90 14.62 6.41 -10.09
C PRO A 90 14.73 7.93 -9.90
N PHE A 91 14.63 8.41 -8.66
CA PHE A 91 14.78 9.83 -8.33
C PHE A 91 16.13 10.39 -8.81
N GLN A 92 16.10 11.53 -9.52
CA GLN A 92 17.27 12.17 -10.11
C GLN A 92 17.54 13.54 -9.47
N PRO A 93 18.34 13.63 -8.40
CA PRO A 93 18.54 14.87 -7.66
C PRO A 93 19.22 15.99 -8.48
N GLN A 94 19.85 15.65 -9.61
CA GLN A 94 20.43 16.64 -10.53
C GLN A 94 19.38 17.39 -11.36
N HIS A 95 18.17 16.84 -11.47
CA HIS A 95 17.11 17.35 -12.35
C HIS A 95 15.79 17.57 -11.62
N GLU A 96 15.64 16.99 -10.43
CA GLU A 96 14.39 16.96 -9.69
C GLU A 96 14.62 17.31 -8.22
N VAL A 97 13.67 18.05 -7.66
CA VAL A 97 13.51 18.20 -6.22
C VAL A 97 12.25 17.46 -5.81
N ALA A 98 12.33 16.71 -4.72
CA ALA A 98 11.18 16.00 -4.18
C ALA A 98 10.57 16.77 -3.00
N LEU A 99 9.27 17.00 -3.06
CA LEU A 99 8.47 17.55 -1.99
C LEU A 99 7.69 16.42 -1.31
N PHE A 100 7.97 16.21 -0.03
CA PHE A 100 7.23 15.31 0.84
C PHE A 100 6.21 16.12 1.65
N ALA A 101 4.94 15.75 1.54
CA ALA A 101 3.84 16.34 2.29
C ALA A 101 3.16 15.27 3.15
N LEU A 102 3.14 15.48 4.47
CA LEU A 102 2.42 14.66 5.44
C LEU A 102 1.19 15.42 5.93
N HIS A 103 0.08 14.72 6.13
CA HIS A 103 -1.23 15.25 6.50
C HIS A 103 -1.77 16.33 5.54
N ALA A 104 -1.29 16.33 4.30
CA ALA A 104 -1.69 17.26 3.25
C ALA A 104 -1.54 16.67 1.86
N GLU A 105 -2.42 17.11 0.97
CA GLU A 105 -2.38 16.82 -0.45
C GLU A 105 -1.92 18.08 -1.21
N VAL A 106 -0.89 17.95 -2.03
CA VAL A 106 -0.41 19.02 -2.92
C VAL A 106 -1.36 19.11 -4.11
N LYS A 107 -1.92 20.31 -4.33
CA LYS A 107 -2.88 20.58 -5.41
C LYS A 107 -2.26 21.33 -6.57
N ASP A 108 -1.36 22.26 -6.28
CA ASP A 108 -0.73 23.11 -7.28
C ASP A 108 0.62 23.62 -6.76
N VAL A 109 1.55 23.88 -7.68
CA VAL A 109 2.87 24.45 -7.39
C VAL A 109 3.15 25.53 -8.41
N GLN A 110 3.43 26.74 -7.93
CA GLN A 110 3.72 27.89 -8.77
C GLN A 110 5.04 28.50 -8.34
N ALA A 111 5.97 28.64 -9.28
CA ALA A 111 7.22 29.34 -9.07
C ALA A 111 7.17 30.73 -9.70
N ARG A 112 7.55 31.76 -8.94
CA ARG A 112 7.60 33.16 -9.37
C ARG A 112 8.95 33.75 -8.99
N ARG A 113 9.63 34.38 -9.95
CA ARG A 113 10.82 35.18 -9.68
C ARG A 113 10.41 36.55 -9.16
N GLU A 114 10.80 36.89 -7.93
CA GLU A 114 10.51 38.20 -7.33
C GLU A 114 11.59 39.26 -7.62
N GLY A 115 12.81 38.82 -7.95
CA GLY A 115 13.94 39.70 -8.26
C GLY A 115 15.16 38.95 -8.79
N GLU A 116 16.29 39.65 -8.96
CA GLU A 116 17.58 38.99 -9.24
C GLU A 116 17.98 38.10 -8.05
N GLY A 117 18.16 36.80 -8.30
CA GLY A 117 18.54 35.84 -7.27
C GLY A 117 17.45 35.51 -6.24
N GLN A 118 16.18 35.85 -6.49
CA GLN A 118 15.07 35.52 -5.58
C GLN A 118 13.95 34.76 -6.31
N LEU A 119 13.68 33.54 -5.83
CA LEU A 119 12.62 32.67 -6.33
C LEU A 119 11.64 32.37 -5.21
N GLU A 120 10.36 32.65 -5.44
CA GLU A 120 9.28 32.23 -4.57
C GLU A 120 8.59 31.00 -5.17
N VAL A 121 8.47 29.93 -4.41
CA VAL A 121 7.72 28.72 -4.77
C VAL A 121 6.50 28.62 -3.87
N GLN A 122 5.33 28.91 -4.41
CA GLN A 122 4.06 28.79 -3.71
C GLN A 122 3.45 27.40 -3.98
N VAL A 123 3.28 26.62 -2.92
CA VAL A 123 2.67 25.29 -2.95
C VAL A 123 1.27 25.38 -2.35
N ARG A 124 0.24 25.15 -3.15
CA ARG A 124 -1.14 25.07 -2.66
C ARG A 124 -1.43 23.67 -2.16
N VAL A 125 -1.86 23.58 -0.90
CA VAL A 125 -2.10 22.31 -0.22
C VAL A 125 -3.52 22.22 0.32
N ASN A 126 -4.02 21.00 0.44
CA ASN A 126 -5.28 20.68 1.07
C ASN A 126 -5.01 19.74 2.26
N PRO A 127 -5.16 20.20 3.51
CA PRO A 127 -4.97 19.35 4.69
C PRO A 127 -5.86 18.12 4.63
N LYS A 128 -5.28 16.94 4.89
CA LYS A 128 -5.96 15.65 4.83
C LYS A 128 -5.41 14.74 5.91
N ARG A 129 -6.28 14.24 6.78
CA ARG A 129 -5.89 13.36 7.90
C ARG A 129 -5.30 12.05 7.37
N ASP A 130 -4.23 11.60 8.03
CA ASP A 130 -3.57 10.31 7.76
C ASP A 130 -3.29 10.08 6.26
N TYR A 131 -2.64 11.06 5.64
CA TYR A 131 -2.34 11.06 4.22
C TYR A 131 -0.93 11.56 4.01
N TYR A 132 -0.21 10.96 3.06
CA TYR A 132 1.06 11.46 2.59
C TYR A 132 1.04 11.58 1.07
N GLN A 133 1.84 12.50 0.55
CA GLN A 133 2.07 12.62 -0.88
C GLN A 133 3.52 13.03 -1.11
N VAL A 134 4.15 12.37 -2.06
CA VAL A 134 5.49 12.72 -2.54
C VAL A 134 5.33 13.21 -3.97
N VAL A 135 5.83 14.40 -4.26
CA VAL A 135 5.77 15.05 -5.57
C VAL A 135 7.20 15.37 -6.02
N THR A 136 7.55 15.04 -7.25
CA THR A 136 8.80 15.45 -7.86
C THR A 136 8.57 16.67 -8.74
N LEU A 137 9.44 17.66 -8.64
CA LEU A 137 9.37 18.94 -9.33
C LEU A 137 10.66 19.17 -10.11
N PRO A 138 10.62 19.72 -11.33
CA PRO A 138 11.83 20.02 -12.08
C PRO A 138 12.71 21.02 -11.31
N ALA A 139 13.93 20.64 -10.98
CA ALA A 139 14.85 21.49 -10.20
C ALA A 139 15.08 22.84 -10.88
N MET A 140 15.10 22.89 -12.22
CA MET A 140 15.26 24.13 -12.99
C MET A 140 14.18 25.18 -12.74
N ASP A 141 12.98 24.77 -12.31
CA ASP A 141 11.84 25.65 -12.07
C ASP A 141 11.72 26.08 -10.61
N VAL A 142 12.29 25.29 -9.69
CA VAL A 142 12.08 25.45 -8.22
C VAL A 142 13.37 25.65 -7.43
N THR A 143 14.52 25.76 -8.11
CA THR A 143 15.81 26.05 -7.49
C THR A 143 16.53 27.20 -8.20
N LEU A 144 17.45 27.83 -7.48
CA LEU A 144 18.39 28.79 -8.03
C LEU A 144 19.82 28.27 -7.82
N ALA A 145 20.68 28.49 -8.81
CA ALA A 145 22.10 28.20 -8.69
C ALA A 145 22.79 29.12 -7.66
N GLU A 146 22.33 30.37 -7.59
CA GLU A 146 22.75 31.38 -6.63
C GLU A 146 21.53 32.19 -6.18
N GLY A 147 21.40 32.39 -4.87
CA GLY A 147 20.37 33.25 -4.28
C GLY A 147 19.44 32.52 -3.32
N THR A 148 18.27 33.10 -3.11
CA THR A 148 17.32 32.67 -2.07
C THR A 148 16.05 32.12 -2.71
N VAL A 149 15.69 30.89 -2.33
CA VAL A 149 14.43 30.25 -2.70
C VAL A 149 13.51 30.21 -1.48
N THR A 150 12.38 30.89 -1.56
CA THR A 150 11.37 30.90 -0.50
C THR A 150 10.20 29.99 -0.88
N TRP A 151 10.00 28.92 -0.12
CA TRP A 151 8.86 28.03 -0.27
C TRP A 151 7.73 28.46 0.65
N LYS A 152 6.55 28.72 0.10
CA LYS A 152 5.33 29.09 0.87
C LYS A 152 4.26 28.03 0.66
N PHE A 153 3.80 27.42 1.75
CA PHE A 153 2.71 26.45 1.72
C PHE A 153 1.41 27.15 2.10
N VAL A 154 0.43 27.16 1.20
CA VAL A 154 -0.81 27.91 1.39
C VAL A 154 -2.05 27.01 1.26
N ASP A 155 -3.10 27.35 2.01
CA ASP A 155 -4.40 26.67 1.90
C ASP A 155 -5.21 27.14 0.66
N LYS A 156 -6.43 26.63 0.50
CA LYS A 156 -7.34 27.02 -0.60
C LYS A 156 -7.78 28.49 -0.57
N LYS A 157 -7.62 29.18 0.56
CA LYS A 157 -7.94 30.59 0.76
C LYS A 157 -6.69 31.47 0.72
N ASP A 158 -5.56 30.90 0.29
CA ASP A 158 -4.23 31.51 0.25
C ASP A 158 -3.71 31.95 1.64
N ASN A 159 -4.17 31.29 2.72
CA ASN A 159 -3.57 31.48 4.05
C ASN A 159 -2.26 30.70 4.14
N LEU A 160 -1.21 31.33 4.66
CA LEU A 160 0.07 30.68 4.91
C LEU A 160 -0.08 29.62 6.01
N ILE A 161 0.31 28.39 5.70
CA ILE A 161 0.40 27.25 6.62
C ILE A 161 1.83 27.13 7.14
N ASP A 162 2.80 27.16 6.23
CA ASP A 162 4.21 26.97 6.54
C ASP A 162 5.10 27.68 5.51
N GLN A 163 6.36 27.93 5.87
CA GLN A 163 7.34 28.59 5.02
C GLN A 163 8.76 28.07 5.26
N PHE A 164 9.48 27.76 4.18
CA PHE A 164 10.92 27.49 4.23
C PHE A 164 11.69 28.51 3.41
N VAL A 165 12.90 28.82 3.85
CA VAL A 165 13.84 29.64 3.08
C VAL A 165 15.09 28.78 2.88
N VAL A 166 15.45 28.58 1.61
CA VAL A 166 16.65 27.86 1.21
C VAL A 166 17.57 28.89 0.56
N GLU A 167 18.71 29.14 1.18
CA GLU A 167 19.75 30.01 0.63
C GLU A 167 20.81 29.13 -0.03
N ASN A 168 20.97 29.29 -1.35
CA ASN A 168 22.03 28.66 -2.11
C ASN A 168 23.12 29.70 -2.34
N THR A 169 24.08 29.74 -1.41
CA THR A 169 25.32 30.50 -1.55
C THR A 169 26.29 29.62 -2.33
N GLN A 170 26.83 30.09 -3.45
CA GLN A 170 27.96 29.42 -4.09
C GLN A 170 29.11 29.31 -3.09
N GLU A 171 29.37 28.13 -2.56
CA GLU A 171 30.72 27.76 -2.17
C GLU A 171 31.47 27.41 -3.46
N THR A 172 32.10 28.41 -4.07
CA THR A 172 33.22 28.16 -4.98
C THR A 172 34.33 29.14 -4.66
N ALA A 173 35.38 28.58 -4.05
CA ALA A 173 36.79 29.00 -4.00
C ALA A 173 37.35 29.29 -2.60
N ALA A 174 37.99 28.28 -2.01
CA ALA A 174 39.21 28.46 -1.24
C ALA A 174 40.24 27.42 -1.72
N VAL A 175 40.99 27.80 -2.76
CA VAL A 175 42.33 27.29 -3.00
C VAL A 175 43.24 28.07 -2.03
N GLU A 176 43.68 27.42 -0.95
CA GLU A 176 44.76 27.84 -0.02
C GLU A 176 45.06 26.59 0.83
N GLU A 177 46.27 26.06 1.03
CA GLU A 177 47.64 26.41 0.66
C GLU A 177 48.44 25.10 0.56
N ILE A 178 49.43 25.07 -0.33
CA ILE A 178 50.53 24.10 -0.27
C ILE A 178 51.39 24.49 0.93
N PRO A 179 51.65 23.62 1.94
CA PRO A 179 52.63 23.96 2.95
C PRO A 179 54.03 23.76 2.36
N GLU A 180 54.69 24.87 2.09
CA GLU A 180 56.14 24.90 1.89
C GLU A 180 56.82 24.82 3.27
N LYS A 181 57.47 23.68 3.57
CA LYS A 181 58.67 23.66 4.39
C LYS A 181 59.51 22.38 4.23
#